data_AF-A0A0D7CG00-F1
#
_entry.id   AF-A0A0D7CG00-F1
#
_cell.length_a   1.000
_cell.length_b   1.000
_cell.length_c   1.000
_cell.angle_alpha   90.00
_cell.angle_beta   90.00
_cell.angle_gamma   90.00
#
_symmetry.space_group_name_H-M   'P 1'
#
loop_
_entity.id
_entity.type
_entity.pdbx_description
1 polymer ?
#
loop_
_entity_poly.entity_id
_entity_poly.type
_entity_poly.pdbx_seq_one_letter_code
_entity_poly.pdbx_strand_id
1 'polypeptide(L)'
;MTVTVARHELPAGPDAERFAERLSKRVTRRIDHLEESAGSIDFAFNTAVMALRARCVIDPRAAKVETWEATVNAMQLGSALFAVTGESEGTVECRIDRKLRTVQAIGPLSSADAGNWLTAFWLAVICREQQRMTQLCEIPLERLRAPEGQYDEYIYHWVDTLQTYWLRRPGLVEKLTAALQMSHPEVARTAPRDLLQGLLYPPINLFYRFVTKDEAGFSPALAEALKLHQTYWTLTEERRADIDGSIALGPLAIACLAFDGELPIEVESEYLPKHLLHHGWLGEFPT
;
A
#
# COMPACT_ATOMS: atom_id res chain seq x y z
N MET A 1 -14.39 -1.19 -23.49
CA MET A 1 -14.58 0.29 -23.64
C MET A 1 -14.03 0.91 -22.38
N THR A 2 -13.00 1.75 -22.48
CA THR A 2 -12.34 2.30 -21.30
C THR A 2 -13.28 3.21 -20.50
N VAL A 3 -13.42 2.93 -19.20
CA VAL A 3 -14.21 3.73 -18.25
C VAL A 3 -13.28 4.69 -17.53
N THR A 4 -13.61 5.98 -17.50
CA THR A 4 -12.87 6.98 -16.73
C THR A 4 -13.55 7.24 -15.40
N VAL A 5 -12.82 7.10 -14.29
CA VAL A 5 -13.28 7.50 -12.94
C VAL A 5 -12.45 8.68 -12.47
N ALA A 6 -13.04 9.87 -12.44
CA ALA A 6 -12.35 11.09 -12.01
C ALA A 6 -12.05 11.05 -10.50
N ARG A 7 -10.88 11.55 -10.11
CA ARG A 7 -10.56 11.78 -8.70
C ARG A 7 -11.27 13.01 -8.17
N HIS A 8 -11.64 13.00 -6.88
CA HIS A 8 -12.18 14.20 -6.24
C HIS A 8 -11.13 15.32 -6.22
N GLU A 9 -11.59 16.57 -6.25
CA GLU A 9 -10.69 17.72 -6.18
C GLU A 9 -9.94 17.71 -4.84
N LEU A 10 -8.60 17.68 -4.92
CA LEU A 10 -7.70 17.90 -3.78
C LEU A 10 -7.04 19.27 -3.91
N PRO A 11 -6.70 19.93 -2.79
CA PRO A 11 -5.98 21.20 -2.82
C PRO A 11 -4.64 21.06 -3.57
N ALA A 12 -4.57 21.62 -4.77
CA ALA A 12 -3.39 21.62 -5.64
C ALA A 12 -2.78 23.03 -5.78
N GLY A 13 -1.66 23.13 -6.51
CA GLY A 13 -0.97 24.41 -6.76
C GLY A 13 0.26 24.63 -5.88
N PRO A 14 0.78 25.87 -5.80
CA PRO A 14 2.10 26.15 -5.23
C PRO A 14 2.26 25.74 -3.75
N ASP A 15 1.18 25.79 -2.96
CA ASP A 15 1.21 25.33 -1.57
C ASP A 15 1.33 23.81 -1.46
N ALA A 16 0.63 23.06 -2.32
CA ALA A 16 0.73 21.61 -2.39
C ALA A 16 2.12 21.17 -2.88
N GLU A 17 2.68 21.88 -3.86
CA GLU A 17 4.06 21.66 -4.33
C GLU A 17 5.08 21.87 -3.22
N ARG A 18 5.03 23.02 -2.52
CA ARG A 18 5.88 23.30 -1.35
C ARG A 18 5.71 22.27 -0.25
N PHE A 19 4.49 21.78 -0.04
CA PHE A 19 4.22 20.75 0.95
C PHE A 19 4.84 19.40 0.58
N ALA A 20 4.67 18.94 -0.67
CA ALA A 20 5.28 17.71 -1.18
C ALA A 20 6.82 17.77 -1.13
N GLU A 21 7.42 18.92 -1.46
CA GLU A 21 8.87 19.13 -1.34
C GLU A 21 9.35 19.09 0.11
N ARG A 22 8.63 19.74 1.04
CA ARG A 22 8.96 19.69 2.47
C ARG A 22 8.91 18.27 3.02
N LEU A 23 7.90 17.48 2.61
CA LEU A 23 7.81 16.07 2.98
C LEU A 23 8.97 15.27 2.39
N SER A 24 9.30 15.46 1.12
CA SER A 24 10.46 14.80 0.47
C SER A 24 11.76 15.08 1.24
N LYS A 25 12.04 16.34 1.58
CA LYS A 25 13.20 16.72 2.41
C LYS A 25 13.15 16.12 3.83
N ARG A 26 11.95 15.93 4.39
CA ARG A 26 11.79 15.28 5.70
C ARG A 26 12.06 13.78 5.62
N VAL A 27 11.65 13.11 4.55
CA VAL A 27 11.96 11.70 4.29
C VAL A 27 13.47 11.52 4.20
N THR A 28 14.18 12.30 3.38
CA THR A 28 15.65 12.21 3.26
C THR A 28 16.34 12.37 4.61
N ARG A 29 15.98 13.42 5.39
CA ARG A 29 16.55 13.62 6.73
C ARG A 29 16.30 12.42 7.65
N ARG A 30 15.09 11.86 7.63
CA ARG A 30 14.78 10.68 8.46
C ARG A 30 15.60 9.46 8.03
N ILE A 31 15.73 9.23 6.72
CA ILE A 31 16.55 8.14 6.16
C ILE A 31 18.00 8.29 6.60
N ASP A 32 18.56 9.50 6.55
CA ASP A 32 19.96 9.74 6.94
C ASP A 32 20.22 9.51 8.43
N HIS A 33 19.21 9.66 9.30
CA HIS A 33 19.32 9.39 10.73
C HIS A 33 19.00 7.94 11.12
N LEU A 34 18.62 7.05 10.19
CA LEU A 34 18.20 5.69 10.55
C LEU A 34 19.32 4.84 11.16
N GLU A 35 20.56 5.02 10.71
CA GLU A 35 21.71 4.25 11.23
C GLU A 35 22.07 4.66 12.67
N GLU A 36 21.73 5.89 13.06
CA GLU A 36 21.91 6.41 14.43
C GLU A 36 20.67 6.15 15.31
N SER A 37 19.47 6.10 14.71
CA SER A 37 18.19 6.02 15.43
C SER A 37 17.20 5.09 14.70
N ALA A 38 17.51 3.79 14.72
CA ALA A 38 16.67 2.75 14.12
C ALA A 38 15.24 2.75 14.69
N GLY A 39 15.06 3.13 15.96
CA GLY A 39 13.75 3.23 16.62
C GLY A 39 12.79 4.25 16.00
N SER A 40 13.26 5.10 15.07
CA SER A 40 12.42 6.07 14.35
C SER A 40 11.93 5.57 12.97
N ILE A 41 12.11 4.29 12.66
CA ILE A 41 11.82 3.71 11.35
C ILE A 41 10.34 3.81 10.95
N ASP A 42 9.42 3.70 11.92
CA ASP A 42 7.98 3.83 11.70
C ASP A 42 7.58 5.27 11.32
N PHE A 43 8.17 6.27 11.98
CA PHE A 43 8.00 7.66 11.60
C PHE A 43 8.59 7.96 10.22
N ALA A 44 9.70 7.32 9.86
CA ALA A 44 10.27 7.42 8.51
C ALA A 44 9.31 6.85 7.47
N PHE A 45 8.81 5.63 7.69
CA PHE A 45 7.85 4.98 6.81
C PHE A 45 6.57 5.81 6.63
N ASN A 46 5.94 6.23 7.73
CA ASN A 46 4.72 7.06 7.69
C ASN A 46 4.96 8.39 6.95
N THR A 47 6.10 9.04 7.18
CA THR A 47 6.44 10.28 6.46
C THR A 47 6.62 10.03 4.96
N ALA A 48 7.17 8.87 4.57
CA ALA A 48 7.37 8.52 3.16
C ALA A 48 6.05 8.19 2.45
N VAL A 49 5.12 7.49 3.11
CA VAL A 49 3.76 7.26 2.59
C VAL A 49 3.02 8.60 2.40
N MET A 50 3.13 9.52 3.36
CA MET A 50 2.58 10.88 3.20
C MET A 50 3.24 11.64 2.04
N ALA A 51 4.55 11.51 1.86
CA ALA A 51 5.27 12.15 0.75
C ALA A 51 4.79 11.62 -0.61
N LEU A 52 4.59 10.30 -0.73
CA LEU A 52 4.00 9.68 -1.92
C LEU A 52 2.61 10.25 -2.22
N ARG A 53 1.71 10.26 -1.22
CA ARG A 53 0.36 10.82 -1.36
C ARG A 53 0.38 12.28 -1.79
N ALA A 54 1.21 13.11 -1.17
CA ALA A 54 1.38 14.51 -1.55
C ALA A 54 1.92 14.66 -2.98
N ARG A 55 2.80 13.77 -3.45
CA ARG A 55 3.26 13.73 -4.84
C ARG A 55 2.13 13.37 -5.80
N CYS A 56 1.29 12.39 -5.46
CA CYS A 56 0.12 12.03 -6.26
C CYS A 56 -0.93 13.16 -6.36
N VAL A 57 -0.97 14.11 -5.43
CA VAL A 57 -1.81 15.31 -5.57
C VAL A 57 -1.33 16.22 -6.71
N ILE A 58 -0.01 16.45 -6.82
CA ILE A 58 0.59 17.40 -7.78
C ILE A 58 1.07 16.74 -9.09
N ASP A 59 1.12 15.41 -9.11
CA ASP A 59 1.49 14.57 -10.24
C ASP A 59 0.57 13.31 -10.27
N PRO A 60 -0.73 13.49 -10.60
CA PRO A 60 -1.74 12.43 -10.49
C PRO A 60 -1.51 11.24 -11.43
N ARG A 61 -0.65 11.39 -12.44
CA ARG A 61 -0.27 10.30 -13.34
C ARG A 61 1.01 9.57 -12.91
N ALA A 62 1.72 10.11 -11.91
CA ALA A 62 3.08 9.70 -11.52
C ALA A 62 4.09 9.79 -12.68
N ALA A 63 3.98 10.83 -13.50
CA ALA A 63 4.82 11.05 -14.67
C ALA A 63 6.18 11.71 -14.36
N LYS A 64 6.38 12.17 -13.13
CA LYS A 64 7.63 12.78 -12.67
C LYS A 64 8.46 11.80 -11.85
N VAL A 65 9.78 11.89 -12.00
CA VAL A 65 10.75 11.02 -11.29
C VAL A 65 10.60 11.14 -9.77
N GLU A 66 10.28 12.33 -9.26
CA GLU A 66 10.13 12.54 -7.83
C GLU A 66 8.95 11.77 -7.22
N THR A 67 7.91 11.49 -8.02
CA THR A 67 6.79 10.63 -7.60
C THR A 67 7.21 9.17 -7.54
N TRP A 68 8.04 8.73 -8.49
CA TRP A 68 8.65 7.41 -8.46
C TRP A 68 9.61 7.24 -7.28
N GLU A 69 10.52 8.20 -7.05
CA GLU A 69 11.43 8.20 -5.90
C GLU A 69 10.66 8.16 -4.57
N ALA A 70 9.57 8.92 -4.44
CA ALA A 70 8.71 8.86 -3.25
C ALA A 70 8.07 7.47 -3.06
N THR A 71 7.64 6.83 -4.15
CA THR A 71 7.10 5.46 -4.13
C THR A 71 8.14 4.45 -3.68
N VAL A 72 9.34 4.49 -4.26
CA VAL A 72 10.46 3.60 -3.92
C VAL A 72 10.91 3.81 -2.48
N ASN A 73 11.05 5.05 -2.01
CA ASN A 73 11.43 5.33 -0.63
C ASN A 73 10.39 4.81 0.37
N ALA A 74 9.09 4.99 0.09
CA ALA A 74 8.03 4.44 0.93
C ALA A 74 8.08 2.90 0.97
N MET A 75 8.27 2.25 -0.19
CA MET A 75 8.43 0.80 -0.30
C MET A 75 9.64 0.27 0.49
N GLN A 76 10.80 0.91 0.34
CA GLN A 76 12.04 0.51 1.00
C GLN A 76 11.96 0.67 2.52
N LEU A 77 11.37 1.78 2.99
CA LEU A 77 11.13 2.02 4.42
C LEU A 77 10.11 1.06 5.03
N GLY A 78 9.04 0.72 4.30
CA GLY A 78 8.07 -0.27 4.73
C GLY A 78 8.70 -1.65 4.89
N SER A 79 9.54 -2.07 3.94
CA SER A 79 10.30 -3.32 4.06
C SER A 79 11.28 -3.28 5.23
N ALA A 80 12.00 -2.16 5.41
CA ALA A 80 12.97 -1.98 6.48
C ALA A 80 12.31 -2.04 7.87
N LEU A 81 11.12 -1.44 8.05
CA LEU A 81 10.33 -1.52 9.28
C LEU A 81 10.17 -2.97 9.76
N PHE A 82 9.76 -3.88 8.87
CA PHE A 82 9.54 -5.28 9.23
C PHE A 82 10.84 -6.08 9.42
N ALA A 83 11.89 -5.69 8.70
CA ALA A 83 13.19 -6.34 8.82
C ALA A 83 13.86 -5.99 10.17
N VAL A 84 13.91 -4.71 10.54
CA VAL A 84 14.55 -4.28 11.80
C VAL A 84 13.75 -4.64 13.05
N THR A 85 12.44 -4.88 12.91
CA THR A 85 11.58 -5.34 14.01
C THR A 85 11.49 -6.87 14.11
N GLY A 86 12.18 -7.59 13.23
CA GLY A 86 12.18 -9.06 13.23
C GLY A 86 13.08 -9.70 14.26
N GLU A 87 14.18 -9.04 14.60
CA GLU A 87 15.16 -9.49 15.57
C GLU A 87 15.35 -8.41 16.65
N SER A 88 15.70 -8.82 17.86
CA SER A 88 15.98 -7.88 18.97
C SER A 88 17.45 -7.49 19.09
N GLU A 89 18.35 -8.18 18.38
CA GLU A 89 19.79 -7.97 18.44
C GLU A 89 20.41 -8.03 17.04
N GLY A 90 21.57 -7.40 16.90
CA GLY A 90 22.31 -7.38 15.65
C GLY A 90 21.90 -6.24 14.71
N THR A 91 22.27 -6.40 13.44
CA THR A 91 22.02 -5.39 12.41
C THR A 91 21.40 -6.03 11.18
N VAL A 92 20.64 -5.22 10.45
CA VAL A 92 19.99 -5.60 9.20
C VAL A 92 20.51 -4.70 8.10
N GLU A 93 20.92 -5.29 6.98
CA GLU A 93 21.26 -4.53 5.79
C GLU A 93 20.00 -4.19 5.00
N CYS A 94 19.71 -2.89 4.89
CA CYS A 94 18.55 -2.36 4.21
C CYS A 94 18.99 -1.43 3.09
N ARG A 95 18.57 -1.70 1.86
CA ARG A 95 18.74 -0.73 0.76
C ARG A 95 17.61 0.31 0.80
N ILE A 96 17.99 1.56 1.08
CA ILE A 96 17.09 2.70 1.26
C ILE A 96 17.70 3.93 0.59
N ASP A 97 16.95 4.59 -0.29
CA ASP A 97 17.38 5.72 -1.13
C ASP A 97 18.73 5.44 -1.83
N ARG A 98 18.75 4.34 -2.61
CA ARG A 98 19.90 3.88 -3.41
C ARG A 98 21.17 3.52 -2.63
N LYS A 99 21.16 3.59 -1.30
CA LYS A 99 22.29 3.23 -0.44
C LYS A 99 21.99 1.94 0.33
N LEU A 100 22.97 1.06 0.43
CA LEU A 100 22.94 -0.02 1.41
C LEU A 100 23.27 0.57 2.78
N ARG A 101 22.38 0.40 3.75
CA ARG A 101 22.49 0.95 5.11
C ARG A 101 22.48 -0.18 6.11
N THR A 102 23.27 -0.05 7.16
CA THR A 102 23.31 -1.03 8.26
C THR A 102 22.49 -0.48 9.42
N VAL A 103 21.28 -0.99 9.61
CA VAL A 103 20.34 -0.49 10.62
C VAL A 103 20.30 -1.46 11.78
N GLN A 104 20.31 -0.95 13.02
CA GLN A 104 20.19 -1.78 14.21
C GLN A 104 18.83 -2.49 14.24
N ALA A 105 18.84 -3.77 14.60
CA ALA A 105 17.63 -4.48 14.94
C ALA A 105 17.09 -3.91 16.27
N ILE A 106 15.79 -3.64 16.33
CA ILE A 106 15.15 -2.94 17.46
C ILE A 106 14.11 -3.80 18.19
N GLY A 107 13.87 -5.02 17.70
CA GLY A 107 12.83 -5.90 18.22
C GLY A 107 11.41 -5.44 17.89
N PRO A 108 10.40 -6.11 18.48
CA PRO A 108 9.01 -5.85 18.16
C PRO A 108 8.58 -4.41 18.42
N LEU A 109 7.89 -3.82 17.45
CA LEU A 109 7.31 -2.48 17.52
C LEU A 109 5.82 -2.57 17.23
N SER A 110 4.97 -1.86 17.98
CA SER A 110 3.52 -1.91 17.79
C SER A 110 3.05 -1.44 16.42
N SER A 111 3.85 -0.62 15.73
CA SER A 111 3.58 -0.17 14.36
C SER A 111 3.97 -1.19 13.29
N ALA A 112 4.69 -2.26 13.62
CA ALA A 112 4.91 -3.41 12.72
C ALA A 112 3.70 -4.36 12.74
N ASP A 113 2.51 -3.81 12.49
CA ASP A 113 1.22 -4.50 12.55
C ASP A 113 0.68 -4.91 11.17
N ALA A 114 -0.48 -5.56 11.14
CA ALA A 114 -1.13 -5.99 9.90
C ALA A 114 -1.50 -4.83 8.94
N GLY A 115 -1.81 -3.64 9.46
CA GLY A 115 -2.17 -2.47 8.63
C GLY A 115 -0.97 -1.90 7.88
N ASN A 116 0.14 -1.71 8.59
CA ASN A 116 1.40 -1.30 7.99
C ASN A 116 2.01 -2.40 7.11
N TRP A 117 1.76 -3.68 7.43
CA TRP A 117 2.14 -4.79 6.57
C TRP A 117 1.42 -4.71 5.22
N LEU A 118 0.10 -4.49 5.21
CA LEU A 118 -0.66 -4.32 3.98
C LEU A 118 -0.14 -3.14 3.17
N THR A 119 0.12 -2.01 3.81
CA THR A 119 0.68 -0.83 3.15
C THR A 119 2.05 -1.12 2.53
N ALA A 120 2.96 -1.76 3.26
CA ALA A 120 4.28 -2.15 2.77
C ALA A 120 4.18 -3.16 1.61
N PHE A 121 3.29 -4.15 1.72
CA PHE A 121 3.05 -5.15 0.67
C PHE A 121 2.48 -4.51 -0.60
N TRP A 122 1.54 -3.59 -0.50
CA TRP A 122 1.03 -2.84 -1.66
C TRP A 122 2.12 -2.03 -2.36
N LEU A 123 2.97 -1.35 -1.59
CA LEU A 123 4.09 -0.60 -2.15
C LEU A 123 5.10 -1.53 -2.85
N ALA A 124 5.39 -2.70 -2.28
CA ALA A 124 6.25 -3.70 -2.91
C ALA A 124 5.64 -4.26 -4.21
N VAL A 125 4.33 -4.53 -4.22
CA VAL A 125 3.57 -4.93 -5.42
C VAL A 125 3.64 -3.85 -6.49
N ILE A 126 3.40 -2.58 -6.14
CA ILE A 126 3.43 -1.45 -7.10
C ILE A 126 4.85 -1.27 -7.67
N CYS A 127 5.89 -1.46 -6.87
CA CYS A 127 7.28 -1.42 -7.34
C CYS A 127 7.73 -2.69 -8.08
N ARG A 128 6.95 -3.79 -8.06
CA ARG A 128 7.30 -5.14 -8.55
C ARG A 128 8.55 -5.73 -7.89
N GLU A 129 8.76 -5.39 -6.62
CA GLU A 129 9.92 -5.83 -5.86
C GLU A 129 9.69 -7.22 -5.25
N GLN A 130 9.83 -8.26 -6.09
CA GLN A 130 9.50 -9.64 -5.73
C GLN A 130 10.26 -10.15 -4.49
N GLN A 131 11.55 -9.79 -4.34
CA GLN A 131 12.33 -10.19 -3.16
C GLN A 131 11.71 -9.65 -1.88
N ARG A 132 11.28 -8.38 -1.88
CA ARG A 132 10.68 -7.73 -0.71
C ARG A 132 9.28 -8.25 -0.44
N MET A 133 8.51 -8.54 -1.49
CA MET A 133 7.23 -9.23 -1.36
C MET A 133 7.41 -10.59 -0.67
N THR A 134 8.42 -11.38 -1.05
CA THR A 134 8.73 -12.66 -0.41
C THR A 134 9.10 -12.48 1.06
N GLN A 135 10.01 -11.56 1.36
CA GLN A 135 10.42 -11.25 2.74
C GLN A 135 9.23 -10.84 3.61
N LEU A 136 8.34 -9.98 3.11
CA LEU A 136 7.12 -9.58 3.82
C LEU A 136 6.19 -10.77 4.06
N CYS A 137 6.02 -11.66 3.07
CA CYS A 137 5.15 -12.82 3.20
C CYS A 137 5.70 -13.94 4.10
N GLU A 138 7.00 -13.95 4.37
CA GLU A 138 7.62 -14.90 5.30
C GLU A 138 7.41 -14.53 6.77
N ILE A 139 6.96 -13.31 7.07
CA ILE A 139 6.69 -12.86 8.44
C ILE A 139 5.54 -13.68 9.05
N PRO A 140 5.75 -14.34 10.20
CA PRO A 140 4.69 -15.03 10.92
C PRO A 140 3.50 -14.12 11.22
N LEU A 141 2.28 -14.60 10.98
CA LEU A 141 1.06 -13.81 11.18
C LEU A 141 0.91 -13.35 12.64
N GLU A 142 1.37 -14.16 13.58
CA GLU A 142 1.38 -13.86 15.02
C GLU A 142 2.17 -12.59 15.36
N ARG A 143 3.23 -12.28 14.59
CA ARG A 143 4.00 -11.04 14.77
C ARG A 143 3.23 -9.79 14.34
N LEU A 144 2.24 -9.95 13.45
CA LEU A 144 1.42 -8.86 12.93
C LEU A 144 0.18 -8.60 13.77
N ARG A 145 -0.11 -9.48 14.75
CA ARG A 145 -1.28 -9.36 15.61
C ARG A 145 -1.14 -8.18 16.56
N ALA A 146 -2.07 -7.24 16.43
CA ALA A 146 -2.27 -6.17 17.38
C ALA A 146 -3.02 -6.66 18.64
N PRO A 147 -2.98 -5.90 19.74
CA PRO A 147 -3.84 -6.13 20.90
C PRO A 147 -5.30 -6.37 20.54
N GLU A 148 -5.98 -7.20 21.34
CA GLU A 148 -7.38 -7.56 21.13
C GLU A 148 -8.28 -6.31 21.02
N GLY A 149 -9.17 -6.31 20.02
CA GLY A 149 -10.09 -5.21 19.76
C GLY A 149 -9.53 -4.06 18.91
N GLN A 150 -8.24 -4.06 18.57
CA GLN A 150 -7.67 -3.01 17.70
C GLN A 150 -8.01 -3.19 16.21
N TYR A 151 -8.10 -4.44 15.76
CA TYR A 151 -8.50 -4.78 14.39
C TYR A 151 -9.62 -5.81 14.40
N ASP A 152 -10.46 -5.78 13.36
CA ASP A 152 -11.33 -6.90 13.03
C ASP A 152 -10.52 -8.07 12.49
N GLU A 153 -10.95 -9.31 12.78
CA GLU A 153 -10.20 -10.52 12.44
C GLU A 153 -10.00 -10.72 10.92
N TYR A 154 -10.84 -10.09 10.07
CA TYR A 154 -10.72 -10.18 8.62
C TYR A 154 -9.34 -9.74 8.12
N ILE A 155 -8.69 -8.78 8.79
CA ILE A 155 -7.39 -8.26 8.35
C ILE A 155 -6.33 -9.38 8.38
N TYR A 156 -6.37 -10.26 9.38
CA TYR A 156 -5.42 -11.35 9.52
C TYR A 156 -5.69 -12.45 8.50
N HIS A 157 -6.96 -12.78 8.24
CA HIS A 157 -7.33 -13.67 7.13
C HIS A 157 -6.91 -13.09 5.78
N TRP A 158 -6.99 -11.77 5.63
CA TRP A 158 -6.61 -11.09 4.41
C TRP A 158 -5.09 -11.10 4.19
N VAL A 159 -4.30 -10.82 5.23
CA VAL A 159 -2.84 -10.98 5.20
C VAL A 159 -2.47 -12.43 4.86
N ASP A 160 -3.05 -13.42 5.55
CA ASP A 160 -2.76 -14.84 5.31
C ASP A 160 -3.12 -15.27 3.88
N THR A 161 -4.21 -14.72 3.31
CA THR A 161 -4.57 -14.91 1.90
C THR A 161 -3.47 -14.44 0.96
N LEU A 162 -2.96 -13.22 1.18
CA LEU A 162 -1.91 -12.62 0.35
C LEU A 162 -0.57 -13.36 0.50
N GLN A 163 -0.20 -13.73 1.73
CA GLN A 163 0.98 -14.57 2.00
C GLN A 163 0.87 -15.93 1.31
N THR A 164 -0.29 -16.57 1.41
CA THR A 164 -0.56 -17.87 0.80
C THR A 164 -0.47 -17.80 -0.72
N TYR A 165 -1.07 -16.78 -1.33
CA TYR A 165 -0.99 -16.56 -2.77
C TYR A 165 0.45 -16.35 -3.24
N TRP A 166 1.17 -15.41 -2.62
CA TRP A 166 2.51 -15.04 -3.07
C TRP A 166 3.50 -16.18 -2.91
N LEU A 167 3.51 -16.84 -1.74
CA LEU A 167 4.40 -17.96 -1.45
C LEU A 167 3.90 -19.30 -2.01
N ARG A 168 2.78 -19.29 -2.75
CA ARG A 168 2.16 -20.48 -3.37
C ARG A 168 1.91 -21.60 -2.36
N ARG A 169 1.48 -21.24 -1.14
CA ARG A 169 1.10 -22.18 -0.09
C ARG A 169 -0.28 -22.78 -0.39
N PRO A 170 -0.60 -23.99 0.10
CA PRO A 170 -1.93 -24.56 -0.07
C PRO A 170 -2.99 -23.79 0.72
N GLY A 171 -4.26 -23.95 0.30
CA GLY A 171 -5.42 -23.43 1.03
C GLY A 171 -5.78 -21.97 0.75
N LEU A 172 -5.53 -21.48 -0.46
CA LEU A 172 -5.84 -20.09 -0.85
C LEU A 172 -7.34 -19.80 -0.83
N VAL A 173 -8.16 -20.75 -1.33
CA VAL A 173 -9.61 -20.58 -1.48
C VAL A 173 -10.27 -20.42 -0.11
N GLU A 174 -9.88 -21.26 0.85
CA GLU A 174 -10.39 -21.27 2.21
C GLU A 174 -10.07 -19.95 2.93
N LYS A 175 -8.83 -19.47 2.81
CA LYS A 175 -8.39 -18.21 3.42
C LYS A 175 -9.07 -16.99 2.81
N LEU A 176 -9.18 -16.94 1.49
CA LEU A 176 -9.88 -15.85 0.80
C LEU A 176 -11.37 -15.85 1.16
N THR A 177 -12.00 -17.02 1.25
CA THR A 177 -13.39 -17.16 1.68
C THR A 177 -13.57 -16.63 3.11
N ALA A 178 -12.66 -16.96 4.02
CA ALA A 178 -12.68 -16.42 5.39
C ALA A 178 -12.50 -14.90 5.40
N ALA A 179 -11.58 -14.35 4.61
CA ALA A 179 -11.40 -12.89 4.49
C ALA A 179 -12.66 -12.19 3.99
N LEU A 180 -13.35 -12.73 2.97
CA LEU A 180 -14.62 -12.22 2.46
C LEU A 180 -15.75 -12.28 3.50
N GLN A 181 -15.89 -13.40 4.20
CA GLN A 181 -16.92 -13.57 5.23
C GLN A 181 -16.71 -12.64 6.43
N MET A 182 -15.46 -12.54 6.90
CA MET A 182 -15.12 -11.75 8.08
C MET A 182 -15.11 -10.24 7.79
N SER A 183 -14.93 -9.84 6.53
CA SER A 183 -15.03 -8.44 6.10
C SER A 183 -16.47 -7.99 5.81
N HIS A 184 -17.47 -8.84 6.06
CA HIS A 184 -18.87 -8.45 5.93
C HIS A 184 -19.25 -7.38 6.98
N PRO A 185 -20.01 -6.32 6.64
CA PRO A 185 -20.36 -5.24 7.57
C PRO A 185 -21.20 -5.64 8.81
N GLU A 186 -21.72 -6.87 8.82
CA GLU A 186 -22.42 -7.45 9.97
C GLU A 186 -21.48 -8.20 10.93
N VAL A 187 -20.30 -8.60 10.45
CA VAL A 187 -19.30 -9.37 11.18
C VAL A 187 -18.19 -8.45 11.70
N ALA A 188 -17.64 -7.61 10.82
CA ALA A 188 -16.66 -6.59 11.19
C ALA A 188 -17.35 -5.49 12.01
N ARG A 189 -16.86 -5.25 13.22
CA ARG A 189 -17.43 -4.32 14.21
C ARG A 189 -16.46 -3.23 14.64
N THR A 190 -15.16 -3.44 14.49
CA THR A 190 -14.14 -2.48 14.91
C THR A 190 -13.97 -1.35 13.88
N ALA A 191 -13.84 -1.69 12.61
CA ALA A 191 -13.74 -0.70 11.53
C ALA A 191 -15.11 -0.03 11.29
N PRO A 192 -15.16 1.31 11.16
CA PRO A 192 -16.35 2.02 10.71
C PRO A 192 -16.87 1.45 9.37
N ARG A 193 -18.20 1.32 9.24
CA ARG A 193 -18.82 0.68 8.06
C ARG A 193 -18.47 1.37 6.75
N ASP A 194 -18.42 2.70 6.76
CA ASP A 194 -18.05 3.51 5.61
C ASP A 194 -16.59 3.29 5.20
N LEU A 195 -15.67 3.17 6.17
CA LEU A 195 -14.28 2.82 5.92
C LEU A 195 -14.14 1.41 5.34
N LEU A 196 -14.83 0.43 5.95
CA LEU A 196 -14.81 -0.96 5.52
C LEU A 196 -15.30 -1.10 4.07
N GLN A 197 -16.46 -0.53 3.75
CA GLN A 197 -17.05 -0.57 2.41
C GLN A 197 -16.27 0.25 1.40
N GLY A 198 -15.81 1.44 1.80
CA GLY A 198 -15.16 2.40 0.92
C GLY A 198 -13.74 2.02 0.53
N LEU A 199 -12.96 1.51 1.49
CA LEU A 199 -11.50 1.34 1.33
C LEU A 199 -11.00 -0.09 1.56
N LEU A 200 -11.52 -0.81 2.56
CA LEU A 200 -10.88 -2.05 3.05
C LEU A 200 -11.39 -3.32 2.33
N TYR A 201 -12.68 -3.40 2.03
CA TYR A 201 -13.28 -4.50 1.27
C TYR A 201 -12.93 -4.52 -0.23
N PRO A 202 -12.90 -3.39 -0.96
CA PRO A 202 -12.71 -3.41 -2.40
C PRO A 202 -11.45 -4.17 -2.89
N PRO A 203 -10.26 -4.05 -2.25
CA PRO A 203 -9.10 -4.87 -2.61
C PRO A 203 -9.33 -6.39 -2.51
N ILE A 204 -10.11 -6.86 -1.53
CA ILE A 204 -10.42 -8.28 -1.35
C ILE A 204 -11.28 -8.78 -2.51
N ASN A 205 -12.31 -8.02 -2.88
CA ASN A 205 -13.17 -8.34 -4.02
C ASN A 205 -12.41 -8.29 -5.36
N LEU A 206 -11.52 -7.32 -5.55
CA LEU A 206 -10.67 -7.25 -6.73
C LEU A 206 -9.73 -8.45 -6.81
N PHE A 207 -9.14 -8.84 -5.68
CA PHE A 207 -8.26 -10.00 -5.63
C PHE A 207 -9.00 -11.30 -5.93
N TYR A 208 -10.23 -11.47 -5.43
CA TYR A 208 -11.08 -12.60 -5.80
C TYR A 208 -11.25 -12.71 -7.33
N ARG A 209 -11.56 -11.60 -8.00
CA ARG A 209 -11.71 -11.58 -9.47
C ARG A 209 -10.41 -11.85 -10.21
N PHE A 210 -9.31 -11.34 -9.67
CA PHE A 210 -7.98 -11.61 -10.20
C PHE A 210 -7.62 -13.09 -10.12
N VAL A 211 -7.75 -13.74 -8.95
CA VAL A 211 -7.38 -15.16 -8.79
C VAL A 211 -8.31 -16.12 -9.54
N THR A 212 -9.56 -15.73 -9.80
CA THR A 212 -10.48 -16.49 -10.65
C THR A 212 -10.34 -16.17 -12.14
N LYS A 213 -9.44 -15.25 -12.52
CA LYS A 213 -9.24 -14.78 -13.90
C LYS A 213 -10.53 -14.28 -14.56
N ASP A 214 -11.34 -13.54 -13.80
CA ASP A 214 -12.60 -12.96 -14.27
C ASP A 214 -12.33 -11.74 -15.18
N GLU A 215 -11.96 -12.01 -16.44
CA GLU A 215 -11.63 -10.97 -17.44
C GLU A 215 -12.77 -9.95 -17.63
N ALA A 216 -14.01 -10.42 -17.67
CA ALA A 216 -15.18 -9.57 -17.90
C ALA A 216 -15.56 -8.75 -16.66
N GLY A 217 -15.37 -9.29 -15.45
CA GLY A 217 -15.80 -8.66 -14.21
C GLY A 217 -14.72 -7.85 -13.47
N PHE A 218 -13.44 -8.05 -13.77
CA PHE A 218 -12.35 -7.33 -13.08
C PHE A 218 -12.43 -5.81 -13.29
N SER A 219 -12.46 -5.34 -14.53
CA SER A 219 -12.50 -3.90 -14.84
C SER A 219 -13.76 -3.19 -14.31
N PRO A 220 -14.98 -3.74 -14.44
CA PRO A 220 -16.16 -3.18 -13.79
C PRO A 220 -16.03 -3.08 -12.26
N ALA A 221 -15.47 -4.10 -11.61
CA ALA A 221 -15.24 -4.07 -10.17
C ALA A 221 -14.16 -3.06 -9.76
N LEU A 222 -13.14 -2.86 -10.59
CA LEU A 222 -12.13 -1.83 -10.38
C LEU A 222 -12.76 -0.44 -10.47
N ALA A 223 -13.57 -0.18 -11.49
CA ALA A 223 -14.29 1.09 -11.61
C ALA A 223 -15.19 1.35 -10.39
N GLU A 224 -15.87 0.32 -9.87
CA GLU A 224 -16.69 0.43 -8.66
C GLU A 224 -15.84 0.68 -7.41
N ALA A 225 -14.72 -0.02 -7.24
CA ALA A 225 -13.80 0.22 -6.14
C ALA A 225 -13.32 1.69 -6.08
N LEU A 226 -13.06 2.30 -7.24
CA LEU A 226 -12.66 3.70 -7.32
C LEU A 226 -13.80 4.67 -7.00
N LYS A 227 -15.04 4.35 -7.37
CA LYS A 227 -16.22 5.13 -6.97
C LYS A 227 -16.48 5.04 -5.47
N LEU A 228 -16.31 3.87 -4.87
CA LEU A 228 -16.40 3.67 -3.43
C LEU A 228 -15.31 4.46 -2.68
N HIS A 229 -14.06 4.42 -3.18
CA HIS A 229 -12.97 5.25 -2.67
C HIS A 229 -13.30 6.75 -2.76
N GLN A 230 -13.78 7.22 -3.92
CA GLN A 230 -14.22 8.61 -4.08
C GLN A 230 -15.34 8.99 -3.11
N THR A 231 -16.34 8.11 -2.95
CA THR A 231 -17.48 8.33 -2.06
C THR A 231 -16.98 8.49 -0.63
N TYR A 232 -16.13 7.58 -0.15
CA TYR A 232 -15.56 7.64 1.20
C TYR A 232 -14.84 8.96 1.48
N TRP A 233 -13.95 9.38 0.57
CA TRP A 233 -13.17 10.61 0.73
C TRP A 233 -13.98 11.88 0.55
N THR A 234 -15.17 11.82 -0.05
CA THR A 234 -16.04 12.99 -0.22
C THR A 234 -17.21 13.06 0.78
N LEU A 235 -17.26 12.13 1.75
CA LEU A 235 -18.31 12.10 2.79
C LEU A 235 -18.30 13.35 3.69
N THR A 236 -17.13 13.94 3.94
CA THR A 236 -16.98 15.17 4.74
C THR A 236 -15.96 16.11 4.10
N GLU A 237 -16.03 17.39 4.44
CA GLU A 237 -15.06 18.38 3.92
C GLU A 237 -13.63 18.10 4.41
N GLU A 238 -13.49 17.60 5.64
CA GLU A 238 -12.20 17.18 6.19
C GLU A 238 -11.57 16.05 5.37
N ARG A 239 -12.34 15.00 5.05
CA ARG A 239 -11.86 13.90 4.20
C ARG A 239 -11.59 14.36 2.78
N ARG A 240 -12.40 15.28 2.25
CA ARG A 240 -12.24 15.80 0.88
C ARG A 240 -10.90 16.50 0.71
N ALA A 241 -10.40 17.16 1.74
CA ALA A 241 -9.12 17.85 1.73
C ALA A 241 -7.93 16.94 2.09
N ASP A 242 -8.18 15.70 2.51
CA ASP A 242 -7.14 14.79 2.98
C ASP A 242 -6.38 14.16 1.80
N ILE A 243 -5.06 14.32 1.80
CA ILE A 243 -4.16 13.79 0.77
C ILE A 243 -4.17 12.26 0.74
N ASP A 244 -4.61 11.59 1.81
CA ASP A 244 -4.76 10.15 1.85
C ASP A 244 -5.75 9.64 0.80
N GLY A 245 -6.68 10.50 0.38
CA GLY A 245 -7.59 10.24 -0.74
C GLY A 245 -6.96 10.32 -2.13
N SER A 246 -5.73 10.80 -2.27
CA SER A 246 -5.08 11.01 -3.59
C SER A 246 -4.87 9.75 -4.41
N ILE A 247 -4.72 8.59 -3.76
CA ILE A 247 -4.37 7.32 -4.39
C ILE A 247 -5.16 6.18 -3.75
N ALA A 248 -5.71 5.29 -4.58
CA ALA A 248 -6.37 4.07 -4.11
C ALA A 248 -5.33 2.95 -4.01
N LEU A 249 -4.49 2.97 -2.96
CA LEU A 249 -3.29 2.13 -2.87
C LEU A 249 -3.57 0.62 -3.01
N GLY A 250 -4.56 0.10 -2.31
CA GLY A 250 -4.98 -1.30 -2.41
C GLY A 250 -5.49 -1.66 -3.81
N PRO A 251 -6.52 -0.97 -4.35
CA PRO A 251 -6.97 -1.18 -5.72
C PRO A 251 -5.87 -1.05 -6.79
N LEU A 252 -4.95 -0.10 -6.63
CA LEU A 252 -3.79 0.06 -7.50
C LEU A 252 -2.87 -1.15 -7.47
N ALA A 253 -2.52 -1.66 -6.29
CA ALA A 253 -1.68 -2.84 -6.17
C ALA A 253 -2.33 -4.08 -6.81
N ILE A 254 -3.62 -4.29 -6.62
CA ILE A 254 -4.33 -5.41 -7.27
C ILE A 254 -4.41 -5.21 -8.80
N ALA A 255 -4.64 -3.98 -9.27
CA ALA A 255 -4.59 -3.67 -10.70
C ALA A 255 -3.20 -3.89 -11.31
N CYS A 256 -2.12 -3.66 -10.54
CA CYS A 256 -0.75 -4.00 -10.95
C CYS A 256 -0.58 -5.51 -11.12
N LEU A 257 -1.03 -6.33 -10.16
CA LEU A 257 -1.01 -7.80 -10.28
C LEU A 257 -1.83 -8.29 -11.47
N ALA A 258 -3.02 -7.71 -11.69
CA ALA A 258 -3.89 -8.06 -12.81
C ALA A 258 -3.26 -7.68 -14.16
N PHE A 259 -2.67 -6.49 -14.27
CA PHE A 259 -1.95 -6.04 -15.47
C PHE A 259 -0.76 -6.97 -15.78
N ASP A 260 0.06 -7.28 -14.78
CA ASP A 260 1.21 -8.18 -14.92
C ASP A 260 0.76 -9.63 -15.20
N GLY A 261 -0.48 -9.99 -14.82
CA GLY A 261 -1.16 -11.26 -15.11
C GLY A 261 -1.99 -11.25 -16.41
N GLU A 262 -1.81 -10.25 -17.26
CA GLU A 262 -2.47 -10.09 -18.58
C GLU A 262 -4.01 -9.93 -18.54
N LEU A 263 -4.60 -9.60 -17.38
CA LEU A 263 -6.01 -9.22 -17.32
C LEU A 263 -6.22 -7.83 -17.92
N PRO A 264 -7.24 -7.63 -18.77
CA PRO A 264 -7.54 -6.31 -19.34
C PRO A 264 -7.90 -5.28 -18.26
N ILE A 265 -7.16 -4.17 -18.25
CA ILE A 265 -7.44 -3.00 -17.41
C ILE A 265 -8.10 -1.92 -18.28
N GLU A 266 -9.42 -1.87 -18.29
CA GLU A 266 -10.22 -0.89 -19.04
C GLU A 266 -10.69 0.28 -18.17
N VAL A 267 -9.88 0.69 -17.20
CA VAL A 267 -10.20 1.80 -16.28
C VAL A 267 -9.07 2.82 -16.27
N GLU A 268 -9.40 4.09 -16.47
CA GLU A 268 -8.48 5.22 -16.28
C GLU A 268 -8.92 6.07 -15.10
N SER A 269 -7.99 6.39 -14.19
CA SER A 269 -8.26 7.23 -13.04
C SER A 269 -6.98 7.82 -12.46
N GLU A 270 -7.06 9.03 -11.92
CA GLU A 270 -5.96 9.63 -11.15
C GLU A 270 -5.73 8.93 -9.79
N TYR A 271 -6.71 8.17 -9.27
CA TYR A 271 -6.47 7.29 -8.12
C TYR A 271 -5.57 6.10 -8.45
N LEU A 272 -5.38 5.81 -9.74
CA LEU A 272 -4.54 4.76 -10.29
C LEU A 272 -3.45 5.38 -11.18
N PRO A 273 -2.44 6.07 -10.61
CA PRO A 273 -1.42 6.75 -11.40
C PRO A 273 -0.84 5.87 -12.49
N LYS A 274 -1.08 6.27 -13.75
CA LYS A 274 -0.83 5.44 -14.94
C LYS A 274 0.58 4.85 -14.99
N HIS A 275 1.59 5.65 -14.64
CA HIS A 275 2.98 5.23 -14.71
C HIS A 275 3.36 4.26 -13.59
N LEU A 276 2.66 4.27 -12.45
CA LEU A 276 2.80 3.24 -11.41
C LEU A 276 2.08 1.96 -11.82
N LEU A 277 0.89 2.05 -12.42
CA LEU A 277 0.14 0.87 -12.88
C LEU A 277 0.87 0.15 -14.01
N HIS A 278 1.30 0.87 -15.05
CA HIS A 278 1.90 0.30 -16.27
C HIS A 278 3.39 0.04 -16.13
N HIS A 279 3.96 0.24 -14.94
CA HIS A 279 5.36 -0.06 -14.69
C HIS A 279 6.34 0.79 -15.53
N GLY A 280 5.99 2.06 -15.77
CA GLY A 280 6.72 2.93 -16.71
C GLY A 280 8.13 3.33 -16.28
N TRP A 281 8.57 2.99 -15.06
CA TRP A 281 9.85 3.40 -14.45
C TRP A 281 10.80 2.24 -14.15
N LEU A 282 10.44 0.98 -14.44
CA LEU A 282 11.29 -0.17 -14.11
C LEU A 282 12.61 -0.12 -14.88
N GLY A 283 13.71 -0.33 -14.16
CA GLY A 283 15.06 -0.39 -14.72
C GLY A 283 15.75 0.97 -14.80
N GLU A 284 15.04 2.08 -14.50
CA GLU A 284 15.67 3.40 -14.44
C GLU A 284 16.47 3.63 -13.15
N PHE A 285 16.21 2.85 -12.10
CA PHE A 285 16.91 2.94 -10.81
C PHE A 285 17.19 1.53 -10.22
N PRO A 286 18.29 1.33 -9.48
CA PRO A 286 18.49 0.12 -8.69
C PRO A 286 17.49 0.09 -7.52
N THR A 287 16.50 -0.82 -7.56
CA THR A 287 15.42 -0.98 -6.57
C THR A 287 15.75 -1.98 -5.48
#